data_AF-A0A4Z2JFJ5-F1
#
_entry.id   AF-A0A4Z2JFJ5-F1
#
_cell.length_a   1.000
_cell.length_b   1.000
_cell.length_c   1.000
_cell.angle_alpha   90.00
_cell.angle_beta   90.00
_cell.angle_gamma   90.00
#
_symmetry.space_group_name_H-M   'P 1'
#
loop_
_entity.id
_entity.type
_entity.pdbx_description
1 polymer ?
#
loop_
_entity_poly.entity_id
_entity_poly.type
_entity_poly.pdbx_seq_one_letter_code
_entity_poly.pdbx_strand_id
1 'polypeptide(L)'
;MDAILLSLSRKVQLPDIEFFVNLGDWPLEKRKPTERMHPIFSWCGSNNTRDIVMPTYDLTESVLETMGRVSLDMMSVQANTGPPWPKKNATAFWRGRDSRQERLELVKLSRAQPDAIDAAFTNFFFFKHDEGLYGPLVKHVSFFDFFKYKYQINIDGTVAAYRLPYLLAGDSVVLKQDSGYYEHFYTELRPWEHYIPVRADLADLLEKIQWARDHDGEAKKIALAGQQFARNHLMGNNIFCYYYKLFQEYAKLQVTEPKVREGMEHVEQPNDEMFPCSCHRTRDAVKVPFGTKSLDAAMCLPAAETDVQTAVILTHGAGGDMHFKHLVSLAHALASNGFLCFRFTCKGLHLGYKVKAYRAVWDFLKSLQRFTLKHIFVGGRSMGCRAAASLARQLSDESEDAVQGVICLSFPLHPPAQTHAHLQRSEDLRGLPEHLPVLCVSGTEDNMCDRVLFEKMVKEMKAEVEVFWLKGGSHGLKVKGRSEDSVLDEVNLQVVTWMSKQGA
;
A
#
# COMPACT_ATOMS: atom_id res chain seq x y z
N MET A 1 -18.18 2.60 9.25
CA MET A 1 -17.98 1.34 8.50
C MET A 1 -17.92 1.61 7.00
N ASP A 2 -18.85 2.38 6.45
CA ASP A 2 -18.92 2.65 5.01
C ASP A 2 -17.63 3.26 4.45
N ALA A 3 -17.04 4.23 5.15
CA ALA A 3 -15.81 4.90 4.70
C ALA A 3 -14.66 3.91 4.43
N ILE A 4 -14.46 2.90 5.29
CA ILE A 4 -13.41 1.89 5.06
C ILE A 4 -13.77 0.94 3.92
N LEU A 5 -15.04 0.55 3.76
CA LEU A 5 -15.49 -0.31 2.67
C LEU A 5 -15.35 0.39 1.30
N LEU A 6 -15.77 1.64 1.21
CA LEU A 6 -15.62 2.47 0.00
C LEU A 6 -14.14 2.67 -0.33
N SER A 7 -13.32 3.01 0.67
CA SER A 7 -11.88 3.18 0.50
C SER A 7 -11.18 1.88 0.06
N LEU A 8 -11.59 0.74 0.62
CA LEU A 8 -11.01 -0.57 0.34
C LEU A 8 -11.41 -1.08 -1.05
N SER A 9 -12.68 -1.01 -1.42
CA SER A 9 -13.19 -1.44 -2.73
C SER A 9 -12.63 -0.64 -3.92
N ARG A 10 -12.08 0.55 -3.67
CA ARG A 10 -11.29 1.32 -4.66
C ARG A 10 -9.86 0.82 -4.85
N LYS A 11 -9.30 0.14 -3.84
CA LYS A 11 -7.89 -0.30 -3.79
C LYS A 11 -7.72 -1.77 -4.14
N VAL A 12 -8.72 -2.60 -3.84
CA VAL A 12 -8.68 -4.06 -4.00
C VAL A 12 -10.03 -4.59 -4.46
N GLN A 13 -10.02 -5.75 -5.12
CA GLN A 13 -11.25 -6.49 -5.41
C GLN A 13 -11.71 -7.23 -4.16
N LEU A 14 -12.90 -6.89 -3.67
CA LEU A 14 -13.53 -7.59 -2.55
C LEU A 14 -14.46 -8.69 -3.06
N PRO A 15 -14.61 -9.80 -2.30
CA PRO A 15 -15.62 -10.80 -2.59
C PRO A 15 -17.00 -10.26 -2.18
N ASP A 16 -18.05 -10.83 -2.76
CA ASP A 16 -19.41 -10.58 -2.29
C ASP A 16 -19.56 -11.14 -0.87
N ILE A 17 -20.00 -10.30 0.07
CA ILE A 17 -20.19 -10.66 1.48
C ILE A 17 -21.46 -10.02 2.06
N GLU A 18 -22.09 -10.71 3.02
CA GLU A 18 -23.18 -10.24 3.85
C GLU A 18 -22.83 -10.50 5.32
N PHE A 19 -22.87 -9.46 6.16
CA PHE A 19 -22.41 -9.54 7.54
C PHE A 19 -23.14 -8.55 8.45
N PHE A 20 -23.12 -8.83 9.76
CA PHE A 20 -23.64 -7.93 10.78
C PHE A 20 -22.49 -7.18 11.45
N VAL A 21 -22.63 -5.85 11.57
CA VAL A 21 -21.67 -5.00 12.27
C VAL A 21 -22.33 -4.41 13.51
N ASN A 22 -21.72 -4.64 14.65
CA ASN A 22 -22.05 -3.95 15.89
C ASN A 22 -21.42 -2.54 15.88
N LEU A 23 -22.25 -1.52 16.07
CA LEU A 23 -21.80 -0.12 16.16
C LEU A 23 -21.58 0.36 17.60
N GLY A 24 -21.96 -0.45 18.60
CA GLY A 24 -21.76 -0.15 20.01
C GLY A 24 -20.38 -0.55 20.54
N ASP A 25 -20.04 -0.07 21.74
CA ASP A 25 -18.77 -0.39 22.40
C ASP A 25 -18.69 -1.87 22.82
N TRP A 26 -19.78 -2.41 23.39
CA TRP A 26 -19.78 -3.74 24.00
C TRP A 26 -19.87 -4.85 22.95
N PRO A 27 -19.02 -5.89 23.01
CA PRO A 27 -19.22 -7.09 22.20
C PRO A 27 -20.52 -7.81 22.58
N LEU A 28 -21.19 -8.41 21.59
CA LEU A 28 -22.55 -8.91 21.71
C LEU A 28 -22.65 -10.44 21.79
N GLU A 29 -21.79 -11.16 21.07
CA GLU A 29 -21.92 -12.62 20.90
C GLU A 29 -21.28 -13.35 22.08
N LYS A 30 -22.06 -13.61 23.13
CA LYS A 30 -21.58 -14.26 24.36
C LYS A 30 -21.18 -15.72 24.13
N ARG A 31 -20.09 -16.15 24.79
CA ARG A 31 -19.64 -17.54 24.81
C ARG A 31 -20.60 -18.41 25.63
N LYS A 32 -21.58 -19.03 24.97
CA LYS A 32 -22.43 -20.08 25.55
C LYS A 32 -22.23 -21.42 24.83
N PRO A 33 -22.23 -22.57 25.53
CA PRO A 33 -21.91 -23.87 24.91
C PRO A 33 -22.98 -24.41 23.95
N THR A 34 -24.25 -24.01 24.09
CA THR A 34 -25.41 -24.68 23.47
C THR A 34 -26.19 -23.83 22.47
N GLU A 35 -25.75 -22.59 22.19
CA GLU A 35 -26.47 -21.66 21.32
C GLU A 35 -25.84 -21.59 19.92
N ARG A 36 -26.70 -21.35 18.91
CA ARG A 36 -26.27 -21.06 17.55
C ARG A 36 -25.46 -19.77 17.56
N MET A 37 -24.30 -19.79 16.91
CA MET A 37 -23.40 -18.64 16.85
C MET A 37 -23.83 -17.64 15.78
N HIS A 38 -23.76 -16.35 16.10
CA HIS A 38 -23.98 -15.27 15.13
C HIS A 38 -22.64 -14.61 14.73
N PRO A 39 -22.35 -14.47 13.43
CA PRO A 39 -21.13 -13.80 12.96
C PRO A 39 -21.28 -12.27 13.07
N ILE A 40 -21.02 -11.72 14.25
CA ILE A 40 -21.09 -10.29 14.52
C ILE A 40 -19.69 -9.70 14.52
N PHE A 41 -19.47 -8.67 13.69
CA PHE A 41 -18.24 -7.89 13.67
C PHE A 41 -18.32 -6.80 14.74
N SER A 42 -17.30 -6.68 15.59
CA SER A 42 -17.26 -5.69 16.68
C SER A 42 -15.91 -5.00 16.77
N TRP A 43 -15.90 -3.77 17.29
CA TRP A 43 -14.68 -2.97 17.51
C TRP A 43 -13.79 -3.53 18.62
N CYS A 44 -14.38 -4.25 19.56
CA CYS A 44 -13.70 -4.84 20.70
C CYS A 44 -14.23 -6.26 20.94
N GLY A 45 -13.35 -7.18 21.33
CA GLY A 45 -13.69 -8.51 21.81
C GLY A 45 -13.50 -8.65 23.31
N SER A 46 -13.98 -9.76 23.87
CA SER A 46 -13.70 -10.10 25.26
C SER A 46 -13.49 -11.60 25.44
N ASN A 47 -12.84 -11.99 26.55
CA ASN A 47 -12.68 -13.40 26.92
C ASN A 47 -14.02 -14.15 27.05
N ASN A 48 -15.13 -13.41 27.19
CA ASN A 48 -16.48 -13.94 27.33
C ASN A 48 -17.31 -13.85 26.05
N THR A 49 -16.74 -13.37 24.94
CA THR A 49 -17.46 -13.20 23.67
C THR A 49 -16.74 -13.83 22.48
N ARG A 50 -17.45 -13.96 21.36
CA ARG A 50 -16.99 -14.59 20.10
C ARG A 50 -17.14 -13.67 18.89
N ASP A 51 -17.35 -12.38 19.13
CA ASP A 51 -17.40 -11.37 18.07
C ASP A 51 -16.11 -11.41 17.23
N ILE A 52 -16.29 -11.18 15.93
CA ILE A 52 -15.20 -11.06 14.97
C ILE A 52 -14.61 -9.66 15.14
N VAL A 53 -13.43 -9.58 15.73
CA VAL A 53 -12.82 -8.29 16.08
C VAL A 53 -12.18 -7.65 14.85
N MET A 54 -12.57 -6.40 14.59
CA MET A 54 -11.99 -5.54 13.55
C MET A 54 -11.22 -4.38 14.18
N PRO A 55 -10.36 -3.68 13.41
CA PRO A 55 -9.77 -2.42 13.84
C PRO A 55 -10.85 -1.48 14.35
N THR A 56 -10.58 -0.80 15.46
CA THR A 56 -11.55 0.12 16.10
C THR A 56 -11.96 1.22 15.13
N TYR A 57 -13.12 1.84 15.37
CA TYR A 57 -13.56 2.97 14.54
C TYR A 57 -12.51 4.09 14.57
N ASP A 58 -11.91 4.36 15.73
CA ASP A 58 -10.95 5.44 15.92
C ASP A 58 -9.67 5.20 15.10
N LEU A 59 -9.10 3.99 15.20
CA LEU A 59 -7.92 3.62 14.42
C LEU A 59 -8.23 3.57 12.91
N THR A 60 -9.43 3.12 12.53
CA THR A 60 -9.86 3.06 11.14
C THR A 60 -9.98 4.46 10.53
N GLU A 61 -10.66 5.38 11.21
CA GLU A 61 -10.79 6.77 10.77
C GLU A 61 -9.42 7.47 10.74
N SER A 62 -8.53 7.17 11.70
CA SER A 62 -7.17 7.71 11.72
C SER A 62 -6.35 7.35 10.47
N VAL A 63 -6.64 6.20 9.85
CA VAL A 63 -5.97 5.75 8.63
C VAL A 63 -6.61 6.35 7.38
N LEU A 64 -7.92 6.59 7.40
CA LEU A 64 -8.67 7.10 6.24
C LEU A 64 -8.55 8.61 6.10
N GLU A 65 -8.77 9.34 7.18
CA GLU A 65 -8.94 10.79 7.19
C GLU A 65 -7.85 11.50 8.00
N THR A 66 -6.88 10.77 8.56
CA THR A 66 -5.89 11.31 9.52
C THR A 66 -6.61 11.99 10.69
N MET A 67 -6.34 13.26 10.97
CA MET A 67 -7.02 14.04 12.01
C MET A 67 -8.31 14.74 11.52
N GLY A 68 -8.97 14.23 10.48
CA GLY A 68 -10.23 14.78 9.95
C GLY A 68 -11.40 14.63 10.92
N ARG A 69 -11.78 13.38 11.22
CA ARG A 69 -12.86 13.03 12.17
C ARG A 69 -12.38 12.56 13.54
N VAL A 70 -11.10 12.24 13.66
CA VAL A 70 -10.48 11.84 14.94
C VAL A 70 -9.45 12.87 15.37
N SER A 71 -9.18 12.95 16.67
CA SER A 71 -8.24 13.93 17.23
C SER A 71 -6.78 13.49 17.14
N LEU A 72 -6.52 12.26 16.66
CA LEU A 72 -5.20 11.65 16.61
C LEU A 72 -5.05 10.76 15.39
N ASP A 73 -3.85 10.72 14.83
CA ASP A 73 -3.47 9.72 13.85
C ASP A 73 -2.08 9.14 14.12
N MET A 74 -1.85 7.94 13.60
CA MET A 74 -0.63 7.17 13.83
C MET A 74 0.63 7.88 13.32
N MET A 75 0.56 8.68 12.25
CA MET A 75 1.71 9.42 11.70
C MET A 75 2.04 10.62 12.57
N SER A 76 1.03 11.41 12.95
CA SER A 76 1.23 12.60 13.80
C SER A 76 1.82 12.24 15.16
N VAL A 77 1.39 11.13 15.76
CA VAL A 77 1.95 10.64 17.04
C VAL A 77 3.45 10.36 16.91
N GLN A 78 3.89 9.74 15.81
CA GLN A 78 5.31 9.43 15.61
C GLN A 78 6.19 10.67 15.45
N ALA A 79 5.64 11.72 14.83
CA ALA A 79 6.34 12.98 14.65
C ALA A 79 6.40 13.83 15.94
N ASN A 80 5.51 13.58 16.90
CA ASN A 80 5.29 14.44 18.07
C ASN A 80 5.42 13.67 19.39
N THR A 81 6.57 13.01 19.59
CA THR A 81 6.86 12.18 20.78
C THR A 81 7.48 12.96 21.96
N GLY A 82 7.41 14.29 21.94
CA GLY A 82 7.90 15.12 23.04
C GLY A 82 9.44 15.12 23.19
N PRO A 83 9.97 15.38 24.38
CA PRO A 83 11.42 15.49 24.60
C PRO A 83 12.11 14.10 24.59
N PRO A 84 13.43 14.04 24.32
CA PRO A 84 14.19 12.80 24.41
C PRO A 84 14.06 12.13 25.79
N TRP A 85 14.10 10.79 25.82
CA TRP A 85 13.91 9.98 27.04
C TRP A 85 14.53 10.53 28.34
N PRO A 86 15.81 10.96 28.39
CA PRO A 86 16.42 11.47 29.64
C PRO A 86 15.79 12.75 30.18
N LYS A 87 15.07 13.51 29.32
CA LYS A 87 14.41 14.77 29.65
C LYS A 87 12.91 14.61 29.95
N LYS A 88 12.36 13.40 29.82
CA LYS A 88 10.96 13.10 30.16
C LYS A 88 10.78 13.06 31.68
N ASN A 89 9.62 13.49 32.15
CA ASN A 89 9.21 13.42 33.55
C ASN A 89 9.07 11.93 33.98
N ALA A 90 9.57 11.62 35.17
CA ALA A 90 9.54 10.28 35.77
C ALA A 90 8.30 10.02 36.64
N THR A 91 7.31 10.91 36.65
CA THR A 91 5.97 10.63 37.20
C THR A 91 5.16 9.83 36.19
N ALA A 92 4.41 8.83 36.65
CA ALA A 92 3.49 8.10 35.80
C ALA A 92 2.23 8.91 35.50
N PHE A 93 1.78 8.91 34.26
CA PHE A 93 0.82 9.89 33.78
C PHE A 93 -0.45 9.26 33.24
N TRP A 94 -1.59 9.89 33.55
CA TRP A 94 -2.89 9.56 33.00
C TRP A 94 -3.85 10.75 33.01
N ARG A 95 -4.65 10.89 31.95
CA ARG A 95 -5.83 11.75 31.91
C ARG A 95 -6.98 11.03 31.23
N GLY A 96 -8.20 11.20 31.74
CA GLY A 96 -9.36 10.61 31.12
C GLY A 96 -10.64 10.83 31.89
N ARG A 97 -11.66 10.07 31.52
CA ARG A 97 -12.99 10.06 32.14
C ARG A 97 -13.17 8.84 33.04
N ASP A 98 -14.15 8.94 33.92
CA ASP A 98 -14.58 7.97 34.93
C ASP A 98 -15.26 6.70 34.39
N SER A 99 -15.00 6.25 33.15
CA SER A 99 -15.78 5.16 32.53
C SER A 99 -15.53 3.75 33.10
N ARG A 100 -14.85 3.61 34.24
CA ARG A 100 -14.56 2.32 34.90
C ARG A 100 -14.14 2.52 36.36
N GLN A 101 -14.45 1.54 37.22
CA GLN A 101 -14.10 1.60 38.64
C GLN A 101 -12.59 1.73 38.87
N GLU A 102 -11.77 1.01 38.11
CA GLU A 102 -10.31 1.01 38.27
C GLU A 102 -9.70 2.38 37.92
N ARG A 103 -10.37 3.20 37.11
CA ARG A 103 -9.95 4.59 36.89
C ARG A 103 -10.19 5.47 38.13
N LEU A 104 -11.27 5.21 38.87
CA LEU A 104 -11.53 5.88 40.16
C LEU A 104 -10.44 5.52 41.18
N GLU A 105 -10.07 4.24 41.24
CA GLU A 105 -9.00 3.77 42.12
C GLU A 105 -7.63 4.35 41.72
N LEU A 106 -7.33 4.47 40.41
CA LEU A 106 -6.13 5.14 39.93
C LEU A 106 -6.04 6.59 40.43
N VAL A 107 -7.13 7.36 40.33
CA VAL A 107 -7.12 8.77 40.73
C VAL A 107 -7.02 8.92 42.25
N LYS A 108 -7.69 8.05 43.03
CA LYS A 108 -7.47 7.97 44.49
C LYS A 108 -6.00 7.66 44.83
N LEU A 109 -5.41 6.71 44.11
CA LEU A 109 -4.01 6.33 44.30
C LEU A 109 -3.05 7.48 43.94
N SER A 110 -3.30 8.22 42.87
CA SER A 110 -2.53 9.40 42.49
C SER A 110 -2.59 10.49 43.56
N ARG A 111 -3.76 10.70 44.17
CA ARG A 111 -3.88 11.64 45.29
C ARG A 111 -3.12 11.19 46.54
N ALA A 112 -3.06 9.89 46.80
CA ALA A 112 -2.28 9.35 47.91
C ALA A 112 -0.77 9.35 47.63
N GLN A 113 -0.35 9.29 46.35
CA GLN A 113 1.04 9.17 45.92
C GLN A 113 1.37 10.13 44.76
N PRO A 114 1.28 11.46 44.97
CA PRO A 114 1.39 12.47 43.89
C PRO A 114 2.80 12.52 43.26
N ASP A 115 3.83 12.12 43.99
CA ASP A 115 5.22 12.04 43.47
C ASP A 115 5.41 10.83 42.53
N ALA A 116 4.57 9.80 42.67
CA ALA A 116 4.62 8.59 41.85
C ALA A 116 3.73 8.71 40.61
N ILE A 117 2.51 9.22 40.78
CA ILE A 117 1.46 9.20 39.77
C ILE A 117 0.81 10.58 39.67
N ASP A 118 0.70 11.08 38.46
CA ASP A 118 -0.08 12.23 38.05
C ASP A 118 -1.27 11.73 37.20
N ALA A 119 -2.38 11.42 37.88
CA ALA A 119 -3.62 10.97 37.26
C ALA A 119 -4.81 11.81 37.73
N ALA A 120 -5.60 12.32 36.80
CA ALA A 120 -6.75 13.15 37.11
C ALA A 120 -7.87 13.01 36.08
N PHE A 121 -9.11 13.27 36.51
CA PHE A 121 -10.28 13.25 35.64
C PHE A 121 -10.42 14.56 34.86
N THR A 122 -10.73 14.44 33.58
CA THR A 122 -11.11 15.59 32.74
C THR A 122 -12.61 15.82 32.73
N ASN A 123 -13.41 14.78 32.99
CA ASN A 123 -14.87 14.85 33.05
C ASN A 123 -15.45 13.64 33.82
N PHE A 124 -16.67 13.78 34.34
CA PHE A 124 -17.47 12.69 34.94
C PHE A 124 -18.78 12.49 34.16
N PHE A 125 -19.13 11.23 33.91
CA PHE A 125 -20.36 10.85 33.22
C PHE A 125 -20.99 9.57 33.77
N PHE A 126 -20.18 8.61 34.24
CA PHE A 126 -20.64 7.26 34.58
C PHE A 126 -20.85 7.05 36.08
N PHE A 127 -20.10 7.78 36.90
CA PHE A 127 -20.14 7.72 38.35
C PHE A 127 -20.46 9.10 38.93
N LYS A 128 -20.87 9.10 40.20
CA LYS A 128 -21.08 10.34 40.93
C LYS A 128 -19.74 11.02 41.19
N HIS A 129 -19.62 12.27 40.75
CA HIS A 129 -18.46 13.09 41.06
C HIS A 129 -18.43 13.42 42.56
N ASP A 130 -17.32 13.05 43.20
CA ASP A 130 -16.94 13.45 44.56
C ASP A 130 -15.55 14.10 44.51
N GLU A 131 -15.51 15.44 44.56
CA GLU A 131 -14.26 16.21 44.53
C GLU A 131 -13.36 15.91 45.75
N GLY A 132 -13.97 15.57 46.89
CA GLY A 132 -13.24 15.19 48.11
C GLY A 132 -12.40 13.95 47.91
N LEU A 133 -12.91 12.96 47.17
CA LEU A 133 -12.22 11.72 46.83
C LEU A 133 -11.32 11.83 45.58
N TYR A 134 -11.78 12.50 44.52
CA TYR A 134 -11.14 12.44 43.20
C TYR A 134 -10.41 13.71 42.78
N GLY A 135 -10.69 14.82 43.45
CA GLY A 135 -10.06 16.10 43.22
C GLY A 135 -10.80 16.89 42.15
N PRO A 136 -10.40 18.14 41.90
CA PRO A 136 -11.04 18.96 40.89
C PRO A 136 -10.81 18.36 39.50
N LEU A 137 -11.76 18.61 38.59
CA LEU A 137 -11.58 18.28 37.18
C LEU A 137 -10.44 19.11 36.60
N VAL A 138 -9.61 18.47 35.78
CA VAL A 138 -8.52 19.14 35.06
C VAL A 138 -8.88 19.33 33.59
N LYS A 139 -8.25 20.32 32.95
CA LYS A 139 -8.42 20.55 31.51
C LYS A 139 -7.91 19.34 30.71
N HIS A 140 -8.49 19.16 29.53
CA HIS A 140 -7.94 18.24 28.54
C HIS A 140 -6.49 18.59 28.23
N VAL A 141 -5.65 17.56 28.18
CA VAL A 141 -4.23 17.65 27.82
C VAL A 141 -4.09 17.09 26.41
N SER A 142 -3.33 17.79 25.55
CA SER A 142 -2.99 17.28 24.22
C SER A 142 -2.36 15.90 24.33
N PHE A 143 -2.72 14.98 23.46
CA PHE A 143 -2.14 13.64 23.52
C PHE A 143 -0.62 13.65 23.28
N PHE A 144 -0.11 14.59 22.47
CA PHE A 144 1.33 14.75 22.26
C PHE A 144 2.07 15.14 23.55
N ASP A 145 1.38 15.83 24.47
CA ASP A 145 1.94 16.20 25.77
C ASP A 145 2.03 15.02 26.74
N PHE A 146 1.31 13.91 26.48
CA PHE A 146 1.48 12.69 27.28
C PHE A 146 2.93 12.21 27.18
N PHE A 147 3.56 12.32 26.01
CA PHE A 147 4.95 11.90 25.78
C PHE A 147 5.99 12.79 26.48
N LYS A 148 5.57 13.83 27.23
CA LYS A 148 6.47 14.50 28.19
C LYS A 148 6.80 13.61 29.40
N TYR A 149 6.06 12.52 29.61
CA TYR A 149 6.20 11.59 30.74
C TYR A 149 6.70 10.22 30.27
N LYS A 150 7.58 9.58 31.04
CA LYS A 150 8.14 8.27 30.72
C LYS A 150 7.12 7.14 30.80
N TYR A 151 6.22 7.18 31.79
CA TYR A 151 5.39 6.06 32.19
C TYR A 151 3.91 6.36 31.89
N GLN A 152 3.36 5.73 30.85
CA GLN A 152 1.99 5.95 30.39
C GLN A 152 1.06 4.87 30.94
N ILE A 153 0.10 5.25 31.76
CA ILE A 153 -0.85 4.29 32.33
C ILE A 153 -1.99 4.06 31.32
N ASN A 154 -2.29 2.81 31.00
CA ASN A 154 -3.39 2.42 30.13
C ASN A 154 -4.37 1.50 30.86
N ILE A 155 -5.51 2.08 31.24
CA ILE A 155 -6.63 1.41 31.90
C ILE A 155 -7.83 1.45 30.97
N ASP A 156 -8.52 0.32 30.88
CA ASP A 156 -9.71 0.18 30.05
C ASP A 156 -10.81 1.18 30.43
N GLY A 157 -11.68 1.48 29.47
CA GLY A 157 -12.85 2.31 29.67
C GLY A 157 -14.08 1.45 29.90
N THR A 158 -15.13 1.74 29.13
CA THR A 158 -16.27 0.83 28.96
C THR A 158 -15.78 -0.54 28.46
N VAL A 159 -14.91 -0.53 27.45
CA VAL A 159 -14.22 -1.70 26.87
C VAL A 159 -12.71 -1.40 26.75
N ALA A 160 -11.97 -2.12 25.90
CA ALA A 160 -10.56 -1.87 25.65
C ALA A 160 -10.27 -0.38 25.40
N ALA A 161 -9.17 0.13 25.94
CA ALA A 161 -8.82 1.53 25.78
C ALA A 161 -8.24 1.82 24.38
N TYR A 162 -9.04 2.42 23.49
CA TYR A 162 -8.65 2.78 22.11
C TYR A 162 -7.49 3.78 22.00
N ARG A 163 -6.96 4.28 23.13
CA ARG A 163 -5.73 5.08 23.15
C ARG A 163 -4.46 4.23 23.09
N LEU A 164 -4.53 2.94 23.41
CA LEU A 164 -3.37 2.05 23.44
C LEU A 164 -2.54 2.06 22.15
N PRO A 165 -3.12 1.97 20.92
CA PRO A 165 -2.32 2.02 19.69
C PRO A 165 -1.46 3.29 19.61
N TYR A 166 -1.99 4.44 20.01
CA TYR A 166 -1.27 5.71 20.00
C TYR A 166 -0.24 5.82 21.13
N LEU A 167 -0.54 5.29 22.33
CA LEU A 167 0.44 5.23 23.42
C LEU A 167 1.64 4.37 23.02
N LEU A 168 1.40 3.23 22.38
CA LEU A 168 2.45 2.36 21.85
C LEU A 168 3.25 3.06 20.75
N ALA A 169 2.61 3.76 19.82
CA ALA A 169 3.30 4.49 18.74
C ALA A 169 4.19 5.64 19.23
N GLY A 170 3.95 6.12 20.46
CA GLY A 170 4.81 7.06 21.17
C GLY A 170 6.18 6.49 21.55
N ASP A 171 6.99 7.24 22.27
CA ASP A 171 8.33 6.84 22.73
C ASP A 171 8.43 6.69 24.28
N SER A 172 7.28 6.56 24.93
CA SER A 172 7.13 6.35 26.37
C SER A 172 6.74 4.88 26.65
N VAL A 173 7.09 4.35 27.82
CA VAL A 173 6.72 2.98 28.18
C VAL A 173 5.27 2.93 28.66
N VAL A 174 4.51 1.96 28.17
CA VAL A 174 3.10 1.76 28.55
C VAL A 174 3.01 0.77 29.71
N LEU A 175 2.30 1.17 30.77
CA LEU A 175 1.84 0.30 31.85
C LEU A 175 0.40 -0.11 31.53
N LYS A 176 0.21 -1.32 31.03
CA LYS A 176 -1.08 -1.80 30.54
C LYS A 176 -1.74 -2.67 31.61
N GLN A 177 -2.95 -2.30 32.00
CA GLN A 177 -3.82 -3.11 32.83
C GLN A 177 -4.14 -4.45 32.15
N ASP A 178 -4.07 -5.52 32.92
CA ASP A 178 -4.60 -6.83 32.55
C ASP A 178 -6.12 -6.75 32.44
N SER A 179 -6.66 -7.22 31.32
CA SER A 179 -8.07 -7.07 31.00
C SER A 179 -8.55 -8.20 30.13
N GLY A 180 -9.81 -8.58 30.34
CA GLY A 180 -10.51 -9.49 29.46
C GLY A 180 -10.95 -8.86 28.14
N TYR A 181 -10.85 -7.55 27.96
CA TYR A 181 -11.14 -6.87 26.68
C TYR A 181 -9.90 -6.79 25.81
N TYR A 182 -10.12 -6.95 24.50
CA TYR A 182 -9.04 -6.90 23.51
C TYR A 182 -9.46 -6.23 22.21
N GLU A 183 -8.49 -5.57 21.56
CA GLU A 183 -8.58 -5.12 20.18
C GLU A 183 -7.91 -6.14 19.26
N HIS A 184 -8.09 -5.97 17.94
CA HIS A 184 -7.60 -6.91 16.90
C HIS A 184 -6.11 -7.28 16.98
N PHE A 185 -5.27 -6.44 17.58
CA PHE A 185 -3.80 -6.63 17.64
C PHE A 185 -3.29 -7.12 19.01
N TYR A 186 -4.15 -7.19 20.04
CA TYR A 186 -3.69 -7.43 21.42
C TYR A 186 -3.06 -8.81 21.59
N THR A 187 -3.46 -9.81 20.79
CA THR A 187 -2.91 -11.17 20.83
C THR A 187 -1.44 -11.23 20.42
N GLU A 188 -0.96 -10.24 19.67
CA GLU A 188 0.44 -10.13 19.26
C GLU A 188 1.26 -9.28 20.24
N LEU A 189 0.62 -8.57 21.16
CA LEU A 189 1.31 -7.84 22.21
C LEU A 189 1.81 -8.78 23.30
N ARG A 190 3.10 -8.69 23.63
CA ARG A 190 3.75 -9.52 24.63
C ARG A 190 4.11 -8.69 25.88
N PRO A 191 3.68 -9.11 27.07
CA PRO A 191 4.06 -8.44 28.32
C PRO A 191 5.57 -8.51 28.51
N TRP A 192 6.16 -7.46 29.10
CA TRP A 192 7.60 -7.26 29.29
C TRP A 192 8.45 -7.15 28.01
N GLU A 193 7.86 -7.32 26.83
CA GLU A 193 8.48 -7.03 25.54
C GLU A 193 7.95 -5.70 24.98
N HIS A 194 6.63 -5.56 24.85
CA HIS A 194 6.01 -4.37 24.25
C HIS A 194 5.43 -3.38 25.27
N TYR A 195 5.15 -3.84 26.49
CA TYR A 195 4.56 -3.03 27.57
C TYR A 195 4.85 -3.66 28.94
N ILE A 196 4.68 -2.90 30.02
CA ILE A 196 4.76 -3.39 31.40
C ILE A 196 3.34 -3.82 31.85
N PRO A 197 3.09 -5.09 32.18
CA PRO A 197 1.78 -5.54 32.64
C PRO A 197 1.51 -5.07 34.08
N VAL A 198 0.27 -4.66 34.32
CA VAL A 198 -0.28 -4.28 35.65
C VAL A 198 -1.50 -5.15 35.91
N ARG A 199 -1.69 -5.60 37.15
CA ARG A 199 -2.86 -6.41 37.54
C ARG A 199 -4.17 -5.69 37.23
N ALA A 200 -5.23 -6.47 37.01
CA ALA A 200 -6.56 -5.95 36.73
C ALA A 200 -7.06 -5.00 37.84
N ASP A 201 -6.73 -5.27 39.11
CA ASP A 201 -7.10 -4.47 40.29
C ASP A 201 -6.15 -3.30 40.59
N LEU A 202 -5.10 -3.11 39.78
CA LEU A 202 -4.03 -2.12 39.97
C LEU A 202 -3.20 -2.29 41.24
N ALA A 203 -3.32 -3.42 41.95
CA ALA A 203 -2.67 -3.61 43.26
C ALA A 203 -1.14 -3.56 43.19
N ASP A 204 -0.55 -3.87 42.03
CA ASP A 204 0.90 -3.84 41.80
C ASP A 204 1.37 -2.58 41.03
N LEU A 205 0.49 -1.61 40.75
CA LEU A 205 0.85 -0.46 39.91
C LEU A 205 2.04 0.34 40.45
N LEU A 206 2.08 0.62 41.76
CA LEU A 206 3.21 1.33 42.38
C LEU A 206 4.51 0.53 42.30
N GLU A 207 4.44 -0.78 42.49
CA GLU A 207 5.59 -1.69 42.33
C GLU A 207 6.13 -1.65 40.90
N LYS A 208 5.24 -1.69 39.89
CA LYS A 208 5.64 -1.61 38.47
C LYS A 208 6.24 -0.26 38.08
N ILE A 209 5.70 0.84 38.64
CA ILE A 209 6.28 2.18 38.44
C ILE A 209 7.68 2.24 39.07
N GLN A 210 7.83 1.73 40.28
CA GLN A 210 9.12 1.71 40.97
C GLN A 210 10.14 0.86 40.21
N TRP A 211 9.74 -0.34 39.77
CA TRP A 211 10.58 -1.19 38.92
C TRP A 211 11.05 -0.45 37.65
N ALA A 212 10.15 0.26 36.96
CA ALA A 212 10.49 0.99 35.74
C ALA A 212 11.47 2.16 35.99
N ARG A 213 11.39 2.79 37.17
CA ARG A 213 12.35 3.82 37.60
C ARG A 213 13.72 3.23 37.90
N ASP A 214 13.76 2.10 38.59
CA ASP A 214 15.01 1.43 38.97
C ASP A 214 15.70 0.77 37.76
N HIS A 215 14.93 0.44 36.72
CA HIS A 215 15.40 -0.19 35.49
C HIS A 215 15.16 0.70 34.25
N ASP A 216 15.52 2.00 34.34
CA ASP A 216 15.24 3.02 33.30
C ASP A 216 15.66 2.59 31.88
N GLY A 217 16.82 1.93 31.76
CA GLY A 217 17.32 1.43 30.48
C GLY A 217 16.49 0.28 29.90
N GLU A 218 15.94 -0.59 30.75
CA GLU A 218 15.03 -1.67 30.34
C GLU A 218 13.64 -1.13 30.00
N ALA A 219 13.11 -0.21 30.81
CA ALA A 219 11.87 0.48 30.53
C ALA A 219 11.92 1.19 29.16
N LYS A 220 13.05 1.84 28.83
CA LYS A 220 13.28 2.44 27.52
C LYS A 220 13.29 1.42 26.38
N LYS A 221 13.87 0.24 26.59
CA LYS A 221 13.88 -0.84 25.58
C LYS A 221 12.46 -1.35 25.33
N ILE A 222 11.66 -1.54 26.38
CA ILE A 222 10.25 -1.94 26.27
C ILE A 222 9.45 -0.87 25.51
N ALA A 223 9.65 0.42 25.83
CA ALA A 223 9.02 1.53 25.10
C ALA A 223 9.36 1.48 23.60
N LEU A 224 10.64 1.29 23.26
CA LEU A 224 11.08 1.22 21.87
C LEU A 224 10.50 0.01 21.14
N ALA A 225 10.41 -1.15 21.80
CA ALA A 225 9.82 -2.35 21.22
C ALA A 225 8.31 -2.19 20.99
N GLY A 226 7.57 -1.61 21.95
CA GLY A 226 6.15 -1.25 21.77
C GLY A 226 5.94 -0.26 20.62
N GLN A 227 6.82 0.73 20.49
CA GLN A 227 6.82 1.67 19.37
C GLN A 227 7.04 0.98 18.03
N GLN A 228 8.05 0.12 17.94
CA GLN A 228 8.33 -0.62 16.72
C GLN A 228 7.17 -1.55 16.37
N PHE A 229 6.55 -2.21 17.36
CA PHE A 229 5.36 -3.01 17.14
C PHE A 229 4.25 -2.19 16.48
N ALA A 230 3.90 -1.02 17.04
CA ALA A 230 2.85 -0.16 16.50
C ALA A 230 3.17 0.32 15.07
N ARG A 231 4.43 0.73 14.81
CA ARG A 231 4.88 1.15 13.47
C ARG A 231 4.90 0.03 12.43
N ASN A 232 5.07 -1.21 12.86
CA ASN A 232 5.14 -2.35 11.95
C ASN A 232 3.77 -2.98 11.71
N HIS A 233 2.82 -2.85 12.64
CA HIS A 233 1.54 -3.60 12.60
C HIS A 233 0.29 -2.73 12.58
N LEU A 234 0.36 -1.45 12.98
CA LEU A 234 -0.83 -0.59 13.17
C LEU A 234 -0.88 0.61 12.22
N MET A 235 0.01 0.65 11.23
CA MET A 235 0.02 1.64 10.15
C MET A 235 -1.08 1.39 9.12
N GLY A 236 -1.39 2.40 8.31
CA GLY A 236 -2.53 2.35 7.39
C GLY A 236 -2.55 1.15 6.44
N ASN A 237 -1.40 0.79 5.86
CA ASN A 237 -1.26 -0.40 5.02
C ASN A 237 -1.65 -1.70 5.75
N ASN A 238 -1.33 -1.81 7.03
CA ASN A 238 -1.67 -2.98 7.84
C ASN A 238 -3.16 -3.01 8.20
N ILE A 239 -3.77 -1.86 8.49
CA ILE A 239 -5.22 -1.76 8.74
C ILE A 239 -6.01 -2.13 7.49
N PHE A 240 -5.64 -1.62 6.31
CA PHE A 240 -6.24 -2.04 5.05
C PHE A 240 -6.04 -3.54 4.79
N CYS A 241 -4.83 -4.06 5.03
CA CYS A 241 -4.53 -5.49 4.86
C CYS A 241 -5.37 -6.37 5.79
N TYR A 242 -5.56 -5.95 7.05
CA TYR A 242 -6.39 -6.67 8.02
C TYR A 242 -7.83 -6.75 7.52
N TYR A 243 -8.44 -5.62 7.13
CA TYR A 243 -9.81 -5.62 6.58
C TYR A 243 -9.91 -6.48 5.32
N TYR A 244 -8.96 -6.36 4.38
CA TYR A 244 -8.96 -7.17 3.17
C TYR A 244 -8.92 -8.67 3.49
N LYS A 245 -7.98 -9.11 4.33
CA LYS A 245 -7.87 -10.52 4.72
C LYS A 245 -9.09 -10.99 5.50
N LEU A 246 -9.59 -10.17 6.43
CA LEU A 246 -10.78 -10.46 7.21
C LEU A 246 -11.97 -10.77 6.30
N PHE A 247 -12.24 -9.93 5.29
CA PHE A 247 -13.34 -10.16 4.36
C PHE A 247 -13.11 -11.33 3.43
N GLN A 248 -11.87 -11.56 2.96
CA GLN A 248 -11.52 -12.73 2.15
C GLN A 248 -11.74 -14.04 2.92
N GLU A 249 -11.31 -14.13 4.18
CA GLU A 249 -11.50 -15.32 5.00
C GLU A 249 -12.97 -15.49 5.41
N TYR A 250 -13.66 -14.40 5.74
CA TYR A 250 -15.09 -14.44 6.06
C TYR A 250 -15.92 -14.95 4.88
N ALA A 251 -15.64 -14.47 3.66
CA ALA A 251 -16.37 -14.89 2.46
C ALA A 251 -16.33 -16.41 2.24
N LYS A 252 -15.19 -17.07 2.53
CA LYS A 252 -15.04 -18.52 2.41
C LYS A 252 -15.91 -19.32 3.38
N LEU A 253 -16.34 -18.69 4.48
CA LEU A 253 -17.15 -19.32 5.52
C LEU A 253 -18.65 -19.08 5.33
N GLN A 254 -19.05 -18.19 4.42
CA GLN A 254 -20.46 -17.96 4.10
C GLN A 254 -21.04 -19.18 3.39
N VAL A 255 -22.20 -19.63 3.87
CA VAL A 255 -22.92 -20.79 3.31
C VAL A 255 -24.02 -20.38 2.31
N THR A 256 -24.34 -19.10 2.23
CA THR A 256 -25.32 -18.53 1.32
C THR A 256 -24.68 -17.49 0.41
N GLU A 257 -25.16 -17.40 -0.83
CA GLU A 257 -24.81 -16.32 -1.73
C GLU A 257 -25.41 -14.99 -1.21
N PRO A 258 -24.59 -13.93 -1.03
CA PRO A 258 -25.06 -12.61 -0.62
C PRO A 258 -26.08 -12.05 -1.62
N LYS A 259 -27.14 -11.42 -1.10
CA LYS A 259 -28.19 -10.81 -1.91
C LYS A 259 -28.58 -9.46 -1.35
N VAL A 260 -28.85 -8.51 -2.24
CA VAL A 260 -29.46 -7.23 -1.87
C VAL A 260 -30.90 -7.50 -1.41
N ARG A 261 -31.22 -7.11 -0.18
CA ARG A 261 -32.54 -7.33 0.43
C ARG A 261 -33.38 -6.06 0.39
N GLU A 262 -34.69 -6.23 0.46
CA GLU A 262 -35.62 -5.11 0.62
C GLU A 262 -35.25 -4.28 1.86
N GLY A 263 -35.20 -2.95 1.71
CA GLY A 263 -34.81 -2.02 2.77
C GLY A 263 -33.30 -1.72 2.86
N MET A 264 -32.45 -2.35 2.04
CA MET A 264 -31.04 -1.96 1.92
C MET A 264 -30.89 -0.69 1.07
N GLU A 265 -30.03 0.23 1.51
CA GLU A 265 -29.66 1.44 0.79
C GLU A 265 -28.31 1.24 0.06
N HIS A 266 -28.23 1.68 -1.20
CA HIS A 266 -26.97 1.64 -1.95
C HIS A 266 -26.09 2.82 -1.53
N VAL A 267 -24.92 2.52 -0.95
CA VAL A 267 -23.91 3.52 -0.61
C VAL A 267 -23.01 3.77 -1.82
N GLU A 268 -23.13 4.94 -2.43
CA GLU A 268 -22.37 5.29 -3.64
C GLU A 268 -20.88 5.55 -3.36
N GLN A 269 -20.05 5.27 -4.36
CA GLN A 269 -18.62 5.64 -4.31
C GLN A 269 -18.45 7.15 -4.39
N PRO A 270 -17.58 7.76 -3.57
CA PRO A 270 -17.28 9.18 -3.69
C PRO A 270 -16.60 9.47 -5.04
N ASN A 271 -16.92 10.62 -5.62
CA ASN A 271 -16.35 11.08 -6.88
C ASN A 271 -14.84 11.40 -6.73
N ASP A 272 -14.08 11.11 -7.78
CA ASP A 272 -12.62 11.24 -7.85
C ASP A 272 -12.16 12.64 -8.31
N GLU A 273 -13.10 13.56 -8.57
CA GLU A 273 -12.81 14.89 -9.12
C GLU A 273 -11.74 15.69 -8.35
N MET A 274 -11.71 15.59 -7.02
CA MET A 274 -10.71 16.32 -6.21
C MET A 274 -9.35 15.62 -6.15
N PHE A 275 -9.32 14.29 -6.29
CA PHE A 275 -8.11 13.46 -6.19
C PHE A 275 -8.24 12.26 -7.13
N PRO A 276 -8.00 12.44 -8.45
CA PRO A 276 -8.15 11.37 -9.42
C PRO A 276 -7.26 10.20 -9.04
N CYS A 277 -7.86 9.06 -8.70
CA CYS A 277 -7.09 7.86 -8.41
C CYS A 277 -6.63 7.27 -9.73
N SER A 278 -5.34 7.34 -10.00
CA SER A 278 -4.72 6.66 -11.14
C SER A 278 -4.48 5.16 -10.88
N CYS A 279 -5.02 4.64 -9.77
CA CYS A 279 -4.90 3.25 -9.35
C CYS A 279 -5.33 2.28 -10.46
N HIS A 280 -4.32 1.58 -10.98
CA HIS A 280 -4.37 0.69 -12.12
C HIS A 280 -5.32 -0.48 -11.89
N ARG A 281 -6.58 -0.34 -12.28
CA ARG A 281 -7.49 -1.46 -12.43
C ARG A 281 -6.93 -2.32 -13.56
N THR A 282 -6.19 -3.38 -13.22
CA THR A 282 -5.80 -4.43 -14.16
C THR A 282 -7.08 -5.14 -14.56
N ARG A 283 -7.77 -4.61 -15.58
CA ARG A 283 -8.98 -5.19 -16.11
C ARG A 283 -8.66 -5.73 -17.49
N ASP A 284 -9.00 -7.00 -17.63
CA ASP A 284 -9.02 -7.78 -18.86
C ASP A 284 -7.71 -8.54 -19.12
N ALA A 285 -7.63 -9.76 -18.58
CA ALA A 285 -6.85 -10.81 -19.21
C ALA A 285 -7.48 -11.08 -20.58
N VAL A 286 -6.74 -10.78 -21.65
CA VAL A 286 -7.21 -10.87 -23.03
C VAL A 286 -6.54 -12.06 -23.71
N LYS A 287 -7.32 -12.78 -24.53
CA LYS A 287 -6.81 -13.81 -25.43
C LYS A 287 -6.78 -13.26 -26.85
N VAL A 288 -5.59 -13.06 -27.39
CA VAL A 288 -5.41 -12.55 -28.76
C VAL A 288 -5.31 -13.73 -29.74
N PRO A 289 -6.14 -13.82 -30.78
CA PRO A 289 -6.01 -14.85 -31.80
C PRO A 289 -4.65 -14.82 -32.50
N PHE A 290 -4.00 -15.98 -32.65
CA PHE A 290 -2.70 -16.09 -33.31
C PHE A 290 -2.55 -17.44 -34.02
N GLY A 291 -2.94 -17.48 -35.30
CA GLY A 291 -3.05 -18.73 -36.06
C GLY A 291 -4.09 -19.65 -35.42
N THR A 292 -3.70 -20.90 -35.14
CA THR A 292 -4.56 -21.87 -34.43
C THR A 292 -4.46 -21.77 -32.90
N LYS A 293 -3.68 -20.81 -32.39
CA LYS A 293 -3.44 -20.60 -30.95
C LYS A 293 -3.96 -19.24 -30.52
N SER A 294 -3.88 -18.96 -29.22
CA SER A 294 -4.10 -17.63 -28.64
C SER A 294 -2.88 -17.17 -27.85
N LEU A 295 -2.60 -15.87 -27.85
CA LEU A 295 -1.60 -15.24 -26.98
C LEU A 295 -2.28 -14.74 -25.70
N ASP A 296 -1.60 -14.92 -24.57
CA ASP A 296 -2.00 -14.31 -23.30
C ASP A 296 -1.61 -12.83 -23.32
N ALA A 297 -2.58 -11.97 -23.05
CA ALA A 297 -2.39 -10.54 -22.99
C ALA A 297 -3.12 -9.92 -21.80
N ALA A 298 -2.74 -8.69 -21.46
CA ALA A 298 -3.37 -7.89 -20.43
C ALA A 298 -3.43 -6.43 -20.88
N MET A 299 -4.59 -5.82 -20.70
CA MET A 299 -4.79 -4.40 -20.93
C MET A 299 -4.68 -3.62 -19.61
N CYS A 300 -4.05 -2.46 -19.67
CA CYS A 300 -4.06 -1.47 -18.61
C CYS A 300 -4.68 -0.21 -19.18
N LEU A 301 -5.87 0.14 -18.68
CA LEU A 301 -6.68 1.24 -19.19
C LEU A 301 -6.45 2.51 -18.35
N PRO A 302 -6.48 3.70 -18.96
CA PRO A 302 -6.54 4.95 -18.22
C PRO A 302 -7.90 5.11 -17.51
N ALA A 303 -7.97 5.99 -16.50
CA ALA A 303 -9.17 6.17 -15.69
C ALA A 303 -10.39 6.69 -16.48
N ALA A 304 -10.15 7.52 -17.52
CA ALA A 304 -11.19 8.00 -18.44
C ALA A 304 -11.21 7.13 -19.70
N GLU A 305 -12.17 6.21 -19.79
CA GLU A 305 -12.23 5.22 -20.89
C GLU A 305 -12.78 5.78 -22.22
N THR A 306 -13.43 6.94 -22.22
CA THR A 306 -14.22 7.45 -23.36
C THR A 306 -13.44 8.29 -24.38
N ASP A 307 -12.15 8.56 -24.17
CA ASP A 307 -11.33 9.37 -25.08
C ASP A 307 -9.89 8.84 -25.25
N VAL A 308 -9.73 7.51 -25.25
CA VAL A 308 -8.42 6.88 -25.45
C VAL A 308 -8.01 7.01 -26.92
N GLN A 309 -7.07 7.92 -27.20
CA GLN A 309 -6.53 8.17 -28.55
C GLN A 309 -5.14 7.54 -28.77
N THR A 310 -4.40 7.26 -27.69
CA THR A 310 -3.03 6.77 -27.76
C THR A 310 -2.89 5.42 -27.05
N ALA A 311 -2.24 4.46 -27.71
CA ALA A 311 -1.93 3.15 -27.15
C ALA A 311 -0.44 2.79 -27.21
N VAL A 312 0.01 1.94 -26.29
CA VAL A 312 1.36 1.38 -26.22
C VAL A 312 1.29 -0.12 -26.13
N ILE A 313 1.88 -0.83 -27.10
CA ILE A 313 2.02 -2.28 -27.05
C ILE A 313 3.38 -2.61 -26.44
N LEU A 314 3.44 -3.58 -25.52
CA LEU A 314 4.67 -3.98 -24.85
C LEU A 314 4.82 -5.50 -24.81
N THR A 315 6.04 -5.99 -25.03
CA THR A 315 6.36 -7.42 -24.87
C THR A 315 7.68 -7.66 -24.14
N HIS A 316 7.78 -8.86 -23.56
CA HIS A 316 8.94 -9.32 -22.81
C HIS A 316 10.09 -9.78 -23.70
N GLY A 317 11.24 -10.05 -23.06
CA GLY A 317 12.47 -10.48 -23.72
C GLY A 317 12.45 -11.94 -24.20
N ALA A 318 13.61 -12.58 -24.17
CA ALA A 318 13.73 -14.00 -24.54
C ALA A 318 13.14 -14.93 -23.46
N GLY A 319 13.27 -14.55 -22.20
CA GLY A 319 12.62 -15.21 -21.06
C GLY A 319 11.61 -14.30 -20.38
N GLY A 320 10.61 -14.91 -19.75
CA GLY A 320 9.55 -14.24 -19.00
C GLY A 320 8.20 -14.21 -19.71
N ASP A 321 7.34 -13.32 -19.25
CA ASP A 321 5.97 -13.13 -19.69
C ASP A 321 5.54 -11.66 -19.53
N MET A 322 4.27 -11.37 -19.80
CA MET A 322 3.68 -10.03 -19.64
C MET A 322 3.64 -9.51 -18.20
N HIS A 323 3.89 -10.35 -17.19
CA HIS A 323 3.89 -10.00 -15.77
C HIS A 323 5.28 -9.59 -15.28
N PHE A 324 6.26 -9.51 -16.17
CA PHE A 324 7.59 -9.04 -15.82
C PHE A 324 7.51 -7.62 -15.22
N LYS A 325 8.05 -7.43 -14.00
CA LYS A 325 7.86 -6.21 -13.19
C LYS A 325 8.07 -4.90 -13.95
N HIS A 326 9.07 -4.84 -14.83
CA HIS A 326 9.38 -3.65 -15.61
C HIS A 326 8.27 -3.29 -16.60
N LEU A 327 7.71 -4.29 -17.27
CA LEU A 327 6.57 -4.09 -18.17
C LEU A 327 5.32 -3.74 -17.36
N VAL A 328 5.16 -4.38 -16.19
CA VAL A 328 4.01 -4.12 -15.34
C VAL A 328 3.99 -2.67 -14.86
N SER A 329 5.11 -2.26 -14.27
CA SER A 329 5.33 -0.91 -13.76
C SER A 329 5.21 0.15 -14.86
N LEU A 330 5.81 -0.07 -16.04
CA LEU A 330 5.72 0.90 -17.14
C LEU A 330 4.29 1.05 -17.66
N ALA A 331 3.59 -0.05 -17.93
CA ALA A 331 2.21 0.02 -18.43
C ALA A 331 1.25 0.66 -17.42
N HIS A 332 1.53 0.48 -16.13
CA HIS A 332 0.84 1.20 -15.07
C HIS A 332 1.14 2.70 -15.17
N ALA A 333 2.41 3.12 -15.12
CA ALA A 333 2.79 4.52 -15.23
C ALA A 333 2.20 5.21 -16.47
N LEU A 334 2.17 4.52 -17.62
CA LEU A 334 1.57 5.01 -18.85
C LEU A 334 0.04 5.16 -18.75
N ALA A 335 -0.67 4.16 -18.21
CA ALA A 335 -2.12 4.25 -17.98
C ALA A 335 -2.49 5.36 -16.99
N SER A 336 -1.64 5.61 -15.98
CA SER A 336 -1.79 6.76 -15.06
C SER A 336 -1.76 8.10 -15.79
N ASN A 337 -1.11 8.16 -16.95
CA ASN A 337 -0.90 9.37 -17.75
C ASN A 337 -1.76 9.39 -19.03
N GLY A 338 -2.85 8.60 -19.08
CA GLY A 338 -3.82 8.64 -20.17
C GLY A 338 -3.58 7.67 -21.33
N PHE A 339 -2.49 6.90 -21.30
CA PHE A 339 -2.14 5.98 -22.39
C PHE A 339 -2.69 4.57 -22.15
N LEU A 340 -3.38 3.99 -23.13
CA LEU A 340 -3.75 2.57 -23.06
C LEU A 340 -2.50 1.71 -23.23
N CYS A 341 -2.28 0.76 -22.33
CA CYS A 341 -1.16 -0.17 -22.43
C CYS A 341 -1.62 -1.60 -22.66
N PHE A 342 -1.06 -2.24 -23.69
CA PHE A 342 -1.38 -3.62 -24.07
C PHE A 342 -0.12 -4.48 -23.96
N ARG A 343 -0.06 -5.32 -22.92
CA ARG A 343 1.08 -6.23 -22.70
C ARG A 343 0.73 -7.64 -23.15
N PHE A 344 1.68 -8.37 -23.72
CA PHE A 344 1.42 -9.76 -24.12
C PHE A 344 2.61 -10.70 -23.93
N THR A 345 2.28 -11.98 -23.81
CA THR A 345 3.22 -13.09 -23.64
C THR A 345 3.40 -13.85 -24.96
N CYS A 346 4.63 -13.85 -25.47
CA CYS A 346 5.04 -14.75 -26.55
C CYS A 346 6.09 -15.75 -26.07
N LYS A 347 5.73 -17.03 -25.99
CA LYS A 347 6.63 -18.13 -25.55
C LYS A 347 7.61 -18.60 -26.64
N GLY A 348 7.41 -18.19 -27.89
CA GLY A 348 8.35 -18.52 -28.97
C GLY A 348 9.68 -17.79 -28.82
N LEU A 349 10.78 -18.53 -28.92
CA LEU A 349 12.14 -18.00 -28.69
C LEU A 349 12.76 -17.34 -29.94
N HIS A 350 12.18 -17.54 -31.12
CA HIS A 350 12.68 -16.97 -32.37
C HIS A 350 12.12 -15.57 -32.62
N LEU A 351 12.98 -14.62 -33.03
CA LEU A 351 12.60 -13.22 -33.25
C LEU A 351 11.44 -13.08 -34.25
N GLY A 352 11.52 -13.72 -35.41
CA GLY A 352 10.47 -13.64 -36.43
C GLY A 352 9.11 -14.20 -35.96
N TYR A 353 9.09 -15.16 -35.03
CA TYR A 353 7.83 -15.64 -34.44
C TYR A 353 7.25 -14.60 -33.48
N LYS A 354 8.11 -13.95 -32.69
CA LYS A 354 7.70 -12.87 -31.79
C LYS A 354 7.21 -11.64 -32.56
N VAL A 355 7.81 -11.31 -33.71
CA VAL A 355 7.33 -10.23 -34.60
C VAL A 355 5.93 -10.55 -35.14
N LYS A 356 5.68 -11.77 -35.62
CA LYS A 356 4.34 -12.21 -36.03
C LYS A 356 3.31 -12.14 -34.90
N ALA A 357 3.69 -12.57 -33.69
CA ALA A 357 2.84 -12.46 -32.51
C ALA A 357 2.54 -11.00 -32.15
N TYR A 358 3.53 -10.12 -32.28
CA TYR A 358 3.39 -8.68 -32.07
C TYR A 358 2.41 -8.08 -33.09
N ARG A 359 2.55 -8.43 -34.38
CA ARG A 359 1.61 -8.01 -35.43
C ARG A 359 0.18 -8.44 -35.13
N ALA A 360 -0.04 -9.68 -34.68
CA ALA A 360 -1.38 -10.14 -34.30
C ALA A 360 -1.98 -9.32 -33.15
N VAL A 361 -1.17 -8.88 -32.18
CA VAL A 361 -1.61 -7.99 -31.09
C VAL A 361 -1.94 -6.59 -31.59
N TRP A 362 -1.13 -6.07 -32.52
CA TRP A 362 -1.39 -4.80 -33.20
C TRP A 362 -2.73 -4.84 -33.96
N ASP A 363 -2.94 -5.86 -34.79
CA ASP A 363 -4.17 -6.02 -35.58
C ASP A 363 -5.38 -6.21 -34.66
N PHE A 364 -5.24 -7.00 -33.58
CA PHE A 364 -6.29 -7.19 -32.59
C PHE A 364 -6.65 -5.87 -31.90
N LEU A 365 -5.67 -5.09 -31.44
CA LEU A 365 -5.89 -3.81 -30.79
C LEU A 365 -6.66 -2.85 -31.70
N LYS A 366 -6.29 -2.77 -32.99
CA LYS A 366 -7.01 -1.94 -33.97
C LYS A 366 -8.42 -2.45 -34.30
N SER A 367 -8.69 -3.74 -34.12
CA SER A 367 -10.04 -4.30 -34.32
C SER A 367 -11.01 -3.95 -33.19
N LEU A 368 -10.52 -3.48 -32.04
CA LEU A 368 -11.37 -3.10 -30.91
C LEU A 368 -12.11 -1.79 -31.21
N GLN A 369 -13.40 -1.90 -31.56
CA GLN A 369 -14.29 -0.76 -31.79
C GLN A 369 -14.58 0.10 -30.53
N ARG A 370 -14.04 -0.30 -29.37
CA ARG A 370 -14.20 0.41 -28.09
C ARG A 370 -13.38 1.70 -28.02
N PHE A 371 -12.32 1.83 -28.82
CA PHE A 371 -11.38 2.95 -28.74
C PHE A 371 -11.18 3.65 -30.08
N THR A 372 -10.97 4.96 -30.06
CA THR A 372 -10.68 5.77 -31.25
C THR A 372 -9.17 6.03 -31.31
N LEU A 373 -8.38 4.96 -31.49
CA LEU A 373 -6.92 5.03 -31.49
C LEU A 373 -6.42 5.79 -32.72
N LYS A 374 -5.74 6.91 -32.49
CA LYS A 374 -5.04 7.71 -33.50
C LYS A 374 -3.55 7.44 -33.51
N HIS A 375 -2.99 7.09 -32.35
CA HIS A 375 -1.56 6.94 -32.16
C HIS A 375 -1.23 5.62 -31.48
N ILE A 376 -0.28 4.86 -32.03
CA ILE A 376 0.17 3.60 -31.43
C ILE A 376 1.69 3.57 -31.37
N PHE A 377 2.20 3.41 -30.16
CA PHE A 377 3.60 3.16 -29.87
C PHE A 377 3.83 1.67 -29.66
N VAL A 378 5.01 1.20 -30.06
CA VAL A 378 5.43 -0.18 -29.84
C VAL A 378 6.70 -0.20 -29.02
N GLY A 379 6.78 -1.11 -28.05
CA GLY A 379 7.97 -1.28 -27.26
C GLY A 379 8.15 -2.66 -26.68
N GLY A 380 9.20 -2.81 -25.90
CA GLY A 380 9.45 -4.03 -25.17
C GLY A 380 10.72 -3.96 -24.35
N ARG A 381 11.08 -5.12 -23.80
CA ARG A 381 12.33 -5.30 -23.07
C ARG A 381 13.24 -6.31 -23.77
N SER A 382 14.53 -6.01 -23.86
CA SER A 382 15.53 -6.92 -24.43
C SER A 382 15.12 -7.40 -25.84
N MET A 383 14.95 -8.71 -26.06
CA MET A 383 14.47 -9.24 -27.34
C MET A 383 13.10 -8.70 -27.77
N GLY A 384 12.27 -8.22 -26.83
CA GLY A 384 11.04 -7.51 -27.13
C GLY A 384 11.27 -6.18 -27.85
N CYS A 385 12.36 -5.47 -27.55
CA CYS A 385 12.74 -4.25 -28.27
C CYS A 385 13.07 -4.53 -29.74
N ARG A 386 13.80 -5.62 -30.00
CA ARG A 386 14.12 -6.05 -31.37
C ARG A 386 12.85 -6.40 -32.15
N ALA A 387 11.90 -7.08 -31.51
CA ALA A 387 10.63 -7.40 -32.13
C ALA A 387 9.80 -6.14 -32.43
N ALA A 388 9.77 -5.18 -31.50
CA ALA A 388 9.09 -3.89 -31.68
C ALA A 388 9.70 -3.08 -32.84
N ALA A 389 11.04 -2.96 -32.91
CA ALA A 389 11.73 -2.26 -34.00
C ALA A 389 11.49 -2.93 -35.36
N SER A 390 11.54 -4.27 -35.42
CA SER A 390 11.28 -5.00 -36.66
C SER A 390 9.82 -4.85 -37.14
N LEU A 391 8.86 -4.87 -36.20
CA LEU A 391 7.45 -4.59 -36.52
C LEU A 391 7.26 -3.16 -37.02
N ALA A 392 7.86 -2.18 -36.33
CA ALA A 392 7.74 -0.77 -36.72
C ALA A 392 8.28 -0.54 -38.14
N ARG A 393 9.44 -1.12 -38.46
CA ARG A 393 10.01 -1.08 -39.81
C ARG A 393 9.06 -1.68 -40.85
N GLN A 394 8.51 -2.87 -40.60
CA GLN A 394 7.55 -3.52 -41.50
C GLN A 394 6.29 -2.67 -41.73
N LEU A 395 5.75 -2.07 -40.66
CA LEU A 395 4.54 -1.23 -40.74
C LEU A 395 4.80 0.08 -41.50
N SER A 396 5.97 0.69 -41.32
CA SER A 396 6.37 1.89 -42.06
C SER A 396 6.54 1.64 -43.57
N ASP A 397 6.87 0.42 -43.99
CA ASP A 397 7.00 0.05 -45.40
C ASP A 397 5.63 -0.29 -46.04
N GLU A 398 4.63 -0.72 -45.25
CA GLU A 398 3.38 -1.33 -45.74
C GLU A 398 2.14 -0.40 -45.75
N SER A 399 2.06 0.64 -44.91
CA SER A 399 0.78 1.34 -44.66
C SER A 399 0.91 2.85 -44.34
N GLU A 400 -0.18 3.60 -44.56
CA GLU A 400 -0.34 4.98 -44.07
C GLU A 400 -0.54 5.05 -42.55
N ASP A 401 -0.97 3.96 -41.91
CA ASP A 401 -1.17 3.84 -40.46
C ASP A 401 0.16 3.52 -39.75
N ALA A 402 1.07 4.49 -39.79
CA ALA A 402 2.40 4.36 -39.21
C ALA A 402 2.38 4.29 -37.67
N VAL A 403 3.31 3.51 -37.12
CA VAL A 403 3.68 3.54 -35.70
C VAL A 403 4.15 4.96 -35.34
N GLN A 404 3.76 5.48 -34.18
CA GLN A 404 4.17 6.84 -33.73
C GLN A 404 5.52 6.88 -33.03
N GLY A 405 6.01 5.76 -32.53
CA GLY A 405 7.35 5.68 -31.96
C GLY A 405 7.68 4.31 -31.38
N VAL A 406 8.97 4.11 -31.12
CA VAL A 406 9.51 2.85 -30.61
C VAL A 406 10.17 3.03 -29.23
N ILE A 407 9.76 2.23 -28.25
CA ILE A 407 10.30 2.25 -26.89
C ILE A 407 11.15 1.00 -26.63
N CYS A 408 12.44 1.19 -26.41
CA CYS A 408 13.40 0.12 -26.17
C CYS A 408 13.92 0.13 -24.73
N LEU A 409 13.47 -0.82 -23.90
CA LEU A 409 14.03 -1.05 -22.57
C LEU A 409 15.14 -2.10 -22.63
N SER A 410 16.38 -1.69 -22.39
CA SER A 410 17.57 -2.55 -22.44
C SER A 410 17.72 -3.25 -23.80
N PHE A 411 17.94 -2.48 -24.87
CA PHE A 411 18.12 -3.06 -26.20
C PHE A 411 19.37 -3.97 -26.24
N PRO A 412 19.25 -5.25 -26.63
CA PRO A 412 20.34 -6.20 -26.56
C PRO A 412 21.20 -6.10 -27.83
N LEU A 413 22.03 -5.05 -27.90
CA LEU A 413 22.88 -4.73 -29.04
C LEU A 413 23.76 -5.92 -29.44
N HIS A 414 24.31 -6.67 -28.48
CA HIS A 414 25.05 -7.89 -28.74
C HIS A 414 24.78 -8.96 -27.65
N PRO A 415 25.04 -10.25 -27.92
CA PRO A 415 25.16 -11.23 -26.84
C PRO A 415 26.30 -10.85 -25.87
N PRO A 416 26.28 -11.32 -24.62
CA PRO A 416 27.39 -11.12 -23.70
C PRO A 416 28.72 -11.56 -24.32
N ALA A 417 29.75 -10.71 -24.22
CA ALA A 417 31.10 -10.92 -24.77
C ALA A 417 31.20 -11.06 -26.30
N GLN A 418 30.13 -10.80 -27.07
CA GLN A 418 30.12 -10.94 -28.54
C GLN A 418 29.84 -9.60 -29.24
N THR A 419 30.62 -8.56 -28.93
CA THR A 419 30.41 -7.19 -29.45
C THR A 419 30.41 -7.08 -30.98
N HIS A 420 31.06 -8.00 -31.70
CA HIS A 420 31.05 -8.07 -33.16
C HIS A 420 29.64 -8.27 -33.76
N ALA A 421 28.69 -8.86 -33.02
CA ALA A 421 27.33 -9.12 -33.48
C ALA A 421 26.42 -7.87 -33.48
N HIS A 422 26.91 -6.70 -33.07
CA HIS A 422 26.11 -5.48 -32.93
C HIS A 422 25.41 -5.06 -34.23
N LEU A 423 26.09 -5.18 -35.38
CA LEU A 423 25.54 -4.81 -36.69
C LEU A 423 24.30 -5.64 -37.05
N GLN A 424 24.38 -6.96 -36.86
CA GLN A 424 23.27 -7.86 -37.18
C GLN A 424 22.07 -7.61 -36.27
N ARG A 425 22.30 -7.32 -34.98
CA ARG A 425 21.20 -7.16 -34.01
C ARG A 425 20.55 -5.78 -34.04
N SER A 426 21.24 -4.76 -34.55
CA SER A 426 20.72 -3.40 -34.71
C SER A 426 20.15 -3.12 -36.10
N GLU A 427 20.14 -4.08 -37.02
CA GLU A 427 19.67 -3.87 -38.40
C GLU A 427 18.25 -3.32 -38.49
N ASP A 428 17.30 -3.90 -37.75
CA ASP A 428 15.92 -3.40 -37.69
C ASP A 428 15.84 -1.98 -37.14
N LEU A 429 16.61 -1.70 -36.09
CA LEU A 429 16.64 -0.39 -35.43
C LEU A 429 17.24 0.68 -36.35
N ARG A 430 18.38 0.38 -37.01
CA ARG A 430 19.02 1.27 -37.99
C ARG A 430 18.19 1.51 -39.25
N GLY A 431 17.33 0.55 -39.58
CA GLY A 431 16.43 0.63 -40.73
C GLY A 431 15.16 1.46 -40.50
N LEU A 432 14.95 2.00 -39.30
CA LEU A 432 13.78 2.84 -39.02
C LEU A 432 13.85 4.18 -39.79
N PRO A 433 12.70 4.69 -40.28
CA PRO A 433 12.66 5.91 -41.07
C PRO A 433 12.91 7.17 -40.22
N GLU A 434 13.30 8.27 -40.87
CA GLU A 434 13.69 9.53 -40.22
C GLU A 434 12.58 10.14 -39.35
N HIS A 435 11.32 10.02 -39.76
CA HIS A 435 10.16 10.58 -39.05
C HIS A 435 9.74 9.79 -37.80
N LEU A 436 10.34 8.62 -37.54
CA LEU A 436 9.91 7.75 -36.46
C LEU A 436 10.77 7.95 -35.21
N PRO A 437 10.27 8.58 -34.14
CA PRO A 437 11.05 8.81 -32.94
C PRO A 437 11.27 7.51 -32.15
N VAL A 438 12.45 7.38 -31.56
CA VAL A 438 12.86 6.20 -30.79
C VAL A 438 13.39 6.61 -29.42
N LEU A 439 12.88 5.98 -28.35
CA LEU A 439 13.45 6.09 -27.02
C LEU A 439 14.19 4.81 -26.64
N CYS A 440 15.45 4.94 -26.23
CA CYS A 440 16.23 3.84 -25.69
C CYS A 440 16.59 4.11 -24.22
N VAL A 441 16.14 3.24 -23.32
CA VAL A 441 16.55 3.25 -21.91
C VAL A 441 17.53 2.11 -21.69
N SER A 442 18.77 2.43 -21.35
CA SER A 442 19.83 1.44 -21.18
C SER A 442 20.68 1.70 -19.94
N GLY A 443 21.19 0.63 -19.34
CA GLY A 443 22.07 0.70 -18.17
C GLY A 443 23.51 0.97 -18.58
N THR A 444 24.24 1.78 -17.81
CA THR A 444 25.67 2.02 -18.11
C THR A 444 26.58 0.81 -17.86
N GLU A 445 26.09 -0.20 -17.16
CA GLU A 445 26.77 -1.48 -16.88
C GLU A 445 26.06 -2.66 -17.60
N ASP A 446 25.38 -2.39 -18.72
CA ASP A 446 24.72 -3.41 -19.53
C ASP A 446 25.75 -4.24 -20.33
N ASN A 447 25.87 -5.53 -19.99
CA ASN A 447 26.80 -6.47 -20.64
C ASN A 447 26.36 -6.94 -22.03
N MET A 448 25.16 -6.55 -22.48
CA MET A 448 24.58 -6.82 -23.80
C MET A 448 24.47 -5.54 -24.65
N CYS A 449 24.85 -4.38 -24.11
CA CYS A 449 24.78 -3.09 -24.79
C CYS A 449 25.99 -2.22 -24.44
N ASP A 450 27.11 -2.46 -25.12
CA ASP A 450 28.28 -1.59 -25.00
C ASP A 450 27.94 -0.14 -25.37
N ARG A 451 28.24 0.79 -24.46
CA ARG A 451 27.85 2.20 -24.57
C ARG A 451 28.48 2.89 -25.77
N VAL A 452 29.76 2.65 -26.05
CA VAL A 452 30.48 3.32 -27.15
C VAL A 452 29.95 2.83 -28.49
N LEU A 453 29.72 1.52 -28.61
CA LEU A 453 29.12 0.94 -29.82
C LEU A 453 27.68 1.42 -30.02
N PHE A 454 26.90 1.51 -28.95
CA PHE A 454 25.51 1.99 -29.04
C PHE A 454 25.43 3.46 -29.44
N GLU A 455 26.22 4.34 -28.82
CA GLU A 455 26.31 5.76 -29.18
C GLU A 455 26.79 5.96 -30.62
N LYS A 456 27.73 5.14 -31.10
CA LYS A 456 28.15 5.15 -32.52
C LYS A 456 27.00 4.75 -33.44
N MET A 457 26.30 3.66 -33.12
CA MET A 457 25.17 3.16 -33.90
C MET A 457 24.05 4.20 -33.98
N VAL A 458 23.71 4.86 -32.88
CA VAL A 458 22.71 5.95 -32.85
C VAL A 458 23.06 7.09 -33.80
N LYS A 459 24.33 7.47 -33.91
CA LYS A 459 24.77 8.51 -34.87
C LYS A 459 24.63 8.09 -36.34
N GLU A 460 24.56 6.78 -36.61
CA GLU A 460 24.39 6.23 -37.96
C GLU A 460 22.91 5.98 -38.30
N MET A 461 21.99 6.12 -37.33
CA MET A 461 20.56 5.95 -37.54
C MET A 461 19.96 7.14 -38.28
N LYS A 462 18.94 6.86 -39.11
CA LYS A 462 18.13 7.90 -39.76
C LYS A 462 17.07 8.46 -38.83
N ALA A 463 16.44 7.59 -38.04
CA ALA A 463 15.44 7.95 -37.04
C ALA A 463 16.02 8.84 -35.94
N GLU A 464 15.19 9.75 -35.40
CA GLU A 464 15.54 10.54 -34.22
C GLU A 464 15.53 9.65 -32.97
N VAL A 465 16.67 9.55 -32.27
CA VAL A 465 16.82 8.68 -31.10
C VAL A 465 17.20 9.48 -29.86
N GLU A 466 16.40 9.36 -28.81
CA GLU A 466 16.76 9.80 -27.46
C GLU A 466 17.26 8.59 -26.65
N VAL A 467 18.41 8.75 -25.98
CA VAL A 467 19.00 7.69 -25.16
C VAL A 467 19.11 8.14 -23.72
N PHE A 468 18.40 7.43 -22.84
CA PHE A 468 18.51 7.59 -21.40
C PHE A 468 19.43 6.52 -20.80
N TRP A 469 20.56 6.98 -20.25
CA TRP A 469 21.54 6.12 -19.59
C TRP A 469 21.29 6.06 -18.09
N LEU A 470 20.77 4.92 -17.61
CA LEU A 470 20.62 4.63 -16.19
C LEU A 470 21.98 4.32 -15.57
N LYS A 471 22.50 5.27 -14.77
CA LYS A 471 23.81 5.17 -14.13
C LYS A 471 23.89 3.96 -13.18
N GLY A 472 24.86 3.08 -13.41
CA GLY A 472 25.06 1.83 -12.67
C GLY A 472 24.03 0.75 -12.99
N GLY A 473 23.18 0.96 -14.00
CA GLY A 473 22.18 -0.01 -14.43
C GLY A 473 22.79 -1.17 -15.19
N SER A 474 22.38 -2.39 -14.85
CA SER A 474 22.65 -3.60 -15.64
C SER A 474 21.65 -3.77 -16.81
N HIS A 475 21.80 -4.82 -17.64
CA HIS A 475 20.77 -5.23 -18.62
C HIS A 475 19.41 -5.51 -17.95
N GLY A 476 19.45 -5.86 -16.67
CA GLY A 476 18.26 -6.06 -15.86
C GLY A 476 17.56 -4.77 -15.45
N LEU A 477 18.11 -3.60 -15.76
CA LEU A 477 17.82 -2.29 -15.15
C LEU A 477 17.90 -2.32 -13.62
N LYS A 478 18.80 -3.15 -13.07
CA LYS A 478 19.11 -3.16 -11.64
C LYS A 478 20.32 -2.29 -11.36
N VAL A 479 20.25 -1.47 -10.32
CA VAL A 479 21.34 -0.61 -9.83
C VAL A 479 21.71 -1.04 -8.41
N LYS A 480 23.00 -1.31 -8.17
CA LYS A 480 23.49 -1.75 -6.86
C LYS A 480 23.21 -0.66 -5.80
N GLY A 481 22.57 -1.05 -4.69
CA GLY A 481 22.28 -0.14 -3.57
C GLY A 481 21.01 0.71 -3.71
N ARG A 482 20.22 0.53 -4.78
CA ARG A 482 18.90 1.14 -4.94
C ARG A 482 17.80 0.09 -4.92
N SER A 483 16.61 0.45 -4.44
CA SER A 483 15.44 -0.42 -4.55
C SER A 483 15.01 -0.55 -6.00
N GLU A 484 14.43 -1.71 -6.35
CA GLU A 484 13.92 -1.98 -7.70
C GLU A 484 12.84 -0.95 -8.08
N ASP A 485 11.92 -0.64 -7.16
CA ASP A 485 10.81 0.29 -7.40
C ASP A 485 11.31 1.71 -7.70
N SER A 486 12.30 2.22 -6.95
CA SER A 486 12.88 3.55 -7.22
C SER A 486 13.51 3.65 -8.61
N VAL A 487 14.12 2.57 -9.10
CA VAL A 487 14.71 2.54 -10.44
C VAL A 487 13.61 2.47 -11.51
N LEU A 488 12.56 1.69 -11.27
CA LEU A 488 11.41 1.62 -12.16
C LEU A 488 10.70 2.97 -12.27
N ASP A 489 10.52 3.70 -11.18
CA ASP A 489 9.90 5.03 -11.19
C ASP A 489 10.70 6.03 -12.04
N GLU A 490 12.03 6.02 -11.91
CA GLU A 490 12.92 6.85 -12.73
C GLU A 490 12.79 6.49 -14.22
N VAL A 491 12.83 5.20 -14.56
CA VAL A 491 12.69 4.72 -15.95
C VAL A 491 11.31 5.08 -16.52
N ASN A 492 10.25 4.85 -15.75
CA ASN A 492 8.88 5.14 -16.14
C ASN A 492 8.69 6.64 -16.40
N LEU A 493 9.23 7.49 -15.55
CA LEU A 493 9.14 8.94 -15.70
C LEU A 493 9.78 9.40 -17.02
N GLN A 494 10.93 8.84 -17.40
CA GLN A 494 11.58 9.16 -18.67
C GLN A 494 10.73 8.74 -19.87
N VAL A 495 10.14 7.54 -19.83
CA VAL A 495 9.28 7.06 -20.92
C VAL A 495 8.02 7.91 -21.06
N VAL A 496 7.33 8.20 -19.95
CA VAL A 496 6.13 9.06 -19.95
C VAL A 496 6.47 10.45 -20.46
N THR A 497 7.55 11.06 -19.95
CA THR A 497 7.97 12.41 -20.36
C THR A 497 8.30 12.47 -21.85
N TRP A 498 8.98 11.44 -22.37
CA TRP A 498 9.29 11.36 -23.80
C TRP A 498 8.02 11.22 -24.64
N MET A 499 7.09 10.36 -24.24
CA MET A 499 5.83 10.16 -24.97
C MET A 499 5.00 11.44 -25.04
N SER A 500 4.87 12.17 -23.94
CA SER A 500 4.11 13.43 -23.91
C SER A 500 4.70 14.51 -24.84
N LYS A 501 5.99 14.44 -25.21
CA LYS A 501 6.59 15.36 -26.20
C LYS A 501 6.20 15.05 -27.64
N GLN A 502 5.80 13.81 -27.95
CA GLN A 502 5.53 13.36 -29.31
C GLN A 502 4.12 13.73 -29.82
N GLY A 503 3.41 14.61 -29.10
CA GLY A 503 2.03 15.02 -29.43
C GLY A 503 0.99 13.92 -29.15
N ALA A 504 1.31 13.04 -28.18
CA ALA A 504 0.54 11.85 -27.83
C ALA A 504 -0.37 12.02 -26.62
#